data_AF-E3R106-F1
#
_entry.id   AF-E3R106-F1
#
_cell.length_a   1.000
_cell.length_b   1.000
_cell.length_c   1.000
_cell.angle_alpha   90.00
_cell.angle_beta   90.00
_cell.angle_gamma   90.00
#
_symmetry.space_group_name_H-M   'P 1'
#
loop_
_entity.id
_entity.type
_entity.pdbx_description
1 polymer ?
#
loop_
_entity_poly.entity_id
_entity_poly.type
_entity_poly.pdbx_seq_one_letter_code
_entity_poly.pdbx_strand_id
1 'polypeptide(L)'
;MSNPQKHKIQRQSDARRSAQLQDGGVTPHIFRAGLRSDANRRSVALPQAPARADVKPEDGKPGSEAASIKKDGPAPSPIDLTEQDVDVILDNKSHEDNETRLRVFEPGMWLNDDAIDVIIREFSARDIRFGRVSSTESTILQRSQSERIPAALRKRFRSLAVTDLWLMPVCDSGHWVLFVGHGMDTIDYFDSLLVNGYKTRMVAVVNDFLRCVWGTDVALPEPRTVMCHQQPNGFDCGLHVLRNADIVTRHPGSHHIIPLLPDELRAYYKDVYQRLL
;
A
#
# COMPACT_ATOMS: atom_id res chain seq x y z
N MET A 1 -7.46 -18.57 -75.22
CA MET A 1 -8.19 -18.34 -73.96
C MET A 1 -7.53 -17.16 -73.24
N SER A 2 -8.33 -16.34 -72.55
CA SER A 2 -8.01 -15.30 -71.54
C SER A 2 -6.61 -14.65 -71.45
N ASN A 3 -6.52 -13.45 -72.06
CA ASN A 3 -5.92 -12.16 -71.65
C ASN A 3 -4.76 -12.02 -70.60
N PRO A 4 -3.85 -11.01 -70.75
CA PRO A 4 -2.68 -10.77 -69.86
C PRO A 4 -2.72 -9.46 -68.99
N GLN A 5 -1.61 -9.21 -68.27
CA GLN A 5 -1.10 -7.94 -67.66
C GLN A 5 -1.65 -7.45 -66.28
N LYS A 6 -0.83 -6.54 -65.67
CA LYS A 6 -1.10 -5.60 -64.54
C LYS A 6 -1.00 -6.20 -63.12
N HIS A 7 -0.58 -5.51 -62.04
CA HIS A 7 0.08 -4.20 -61.74
C HIS A 7 1.15 -4.49 -60.65
N LYS A 8 2.38 -3.96 -60.59
CA LYS A 8 2.92 -2.58 -60.40
C LYS A 8 2.44 -1.80 -59.16
N ILE A 9 3.26 -1.79 -58.08
CA ILE A 9 3.32 -0.82 -56.95
C ILE A 9 4.66 -1.08 -56.20
N GLN A 10 5.48 -0.16 -55.61
CA GLN A 10 5.45 1.28 -55.26
C GLN A 10 4.83 1.60 -53.87
N ARG A 11 5.51 2.12 -52.83
CA ARG A 11 6.85 2.76 -52.63
C ARG A 11 7.48 2.34 -51.27
N GLN A 12 8.81 2.29 -51.11
CA GLN A 12 9.66 3.21 -50.31
C GLN A 12 9.02 4.02 -49.15
N SER A 13 9.59 3.86 -47.95
CA SER A 13 9.90 4.91 -46.96
C SER A 13 11.22 4.50 -46.29
N ASP A 14 12.30 5.28 -46.38
CA ASP A 14 12.60 6.52 -45.63
C ASP A 14 12.78 6.23 -44.13
N ALA A 15 13.99 6.11 -43.58
CA ALA A 15 15.17 6.99 -43.67
C ALA A 15 14.99 8.36 -42.98
N ARG A 16 14.80 8.34 -41.65
CA ARG A 16 15.17 9.44 -40.73
C ARG A 16 15.52 8.90 -39.34
N ARG A 17 16.81 8.64 -39.13
CA ARG A 17 17.43 8.37 -37.83
C ARG A 17 18.18 9.64 -37.40
N SER A 18 18.26 9.90 -36.10
CA SER A 18 19.15 10.89 -35.46
C SER A 18 18.84 12.39 -35.62
N ALA A 19 17.85 12.86 -34.86
CA ALA A 19 17.74 14.21 -34.27
C ALA A 19 16.62 14.16 -33.21
N GLN A 20 16.70 14.78 -32.02
CA GLN A 20 17.79 15.49 -31.35
C GLN A 20 17.57 15.39 -29.82
N LEU A 21 18.62 15.45 -29.00
CA LEU A 21 18.51 15.55 -27.54
C LEU A 21 18.23 17.01 -27.14
N GLN A 22 17.12 17.29 -26.43
CA GLN A 22 17.02 18.41 -25.48
C GLN A 22 15.74 18.37 -24.62
N ASP A 23 15.92 18.62 -23.32
CA ASP A 23 14.98 19.05 -22.27
C ASP A 23 13.64 18.31 -22.02
N GLY A 24 13.10 18.50 -20.82
CA GLY A 24 11.75 18.04 -20.44
C GLY A 24 11.68 16.86 -19.45
N GLY A 25 12.56 16.81 -18.44
CA GLY A 25 12.43 15.84 -17.34
C GLY A 25 11.20 16.12 -16.45
N VAL A 26 10.06 15.50 -16.77
CA VAL A 26 8.79 15.65 -16.03
C VAL A 26 8.51 14.41 -15.20
N THR A 27 8.98 14.40 -13.95
CA THR A 27 8.57 13.42 -12.95
C THR A 27 7.09 13.64 -12.56
N PRO A 28 6.21 12.63 -12.57
CA PRO A 28 4.80 12.80 -12.19
C PRO A 28 4.62 13.11 -10.69
N HIS A 29 4.73 14.37 -10.28
CA HIS A 29 4.52 14.83 -8.90
C HIS A 29 3.06 14.77 -8.40
N ILE A 30 2.17 14.12 -9.16
CA ILE A 30 0.70 14.13 -9.06
C ILE A 30 0.19 13.70 -7.66
N PHE A 31 0.94 12.92 -6.90
CA PHE A 31 0.49 12.33 -5.63
C PHE A 31 1.06 12.96 -4.34
N ARG A 32 1.96 13.97 -4.40
CA ARG A 32 2.69 14.47 -3.20
C ARG A 32 2.07 15.70 -2.49
N ALA A 33 0.94 16.23 -2.95
CA ALA A 33 0.29 17.41 -2.37
C ALA A 33 -0.61 17.08 -1.17
N GLY A 34 -0.05 17.03 0.04
CA GLY A 34 -0.84 16.88 1.28
C GLY A 34 -0.07 16.68 2.59
N LEU A 35 1.19 16.23 2.54
CA LEU A 35 1.95 15.82 3.75
C LEU A 35 3.24 16.65 3.97
N ARG A 36 3.16 17.99 3.90
CA ARG A 36 4.19 18.89 4.43
C ARG A 36 3.59 20.17 5.03
N SER A 37 3.75 20.36 6.33
CA SER A 37 3.67 21.67 7.00
C SER A 37 4.55 21.73 8.25
N ASP A 38 5.61 22.52 8.15
CA ASP A 38 6.20 23.38 9.19
C ASP A 38 6.52 22.81 10.59
N ALA A 39 7.54 21.94 10.63
CA ALA A 39 8.33 21.74 11.85
C ALA A 39 9.32 22.92 12.06
N ASN A 40 8.85 24.08 12.55
CA ASN A 40 9.73 25.21 12.87
C ASN A 40 9.25 26.09 14.05
N ARG A 41 9.79 25.85 15.25
CA ARG A 41 9.86 26.85 16.33
C ARG A 41 11.04 26.61 17.28
N ARG A 42 11.85 27.66 17.48
CA ARG A 42 12.64 27.90 18.70
C ARG A 42 11.66 28.36 19.81
N SER A 43 11.91 28.36 21.12
CA SER A 43 13.07 28.10 22.02
C SER A 43 12.50 27.46 23.33
N VAL A 44 13.12 27.25 24.50
CA VAL A 44 14.27 27.82 25.25
C VAL A 44 14.97 26.70 26.07
N ALA A 45 16.10 26.97 26.73
CA ALA A 45 16.83 26.02 27.57
C ALA A 45 16.39 25.98 29.06
N LEU A 46 16.71 24.83 29.69
CA LEU A 46 16.74 24.42 31.11
C LEU A 46 16.75 25.48 32.23
N PRO A 47 16.25 25.11 33.42
CA PRO A 47 17.20 24.81 34.52
C PRO A 47 17.03 23.42 35.18
N GLN A 48 17.77 23.18 36.26
CA GLN A 48 18.06 21.87 36.87
C GLN A 48 17.03 21.40 37.93
N ALA A 49 17.09 20.11 38.28
CA ALA A 49 16.29 19.47 39.32
C ALA A 49 16.95 19.49 40.72
N PRO A 50 16.14 19.39 41.80
CA PRO A 50 16.62 18.93 43.11
C PRO A 50 15.93 17.64 43.61
N ALA A 51 16.70 16.88 44.41
CA ALA A 51 16.33 15.93 45.49
C ALA A 51 15.09 14.99 45.39
N ARG A 52 15.30 13.74 45.82
CA ARG A 52 14.26 12.74 46.09
C ARG A 52 13.40 13.11 47.32
N ALA A 53 12.12 12.73 47.28
CA ALA A 53 11.24 12.56 48.44
C ALA A 53 10.38 11.30 48.24
N ASP A 54 9.84 10.73 49.32
CA ASP A 54 9.23 9.40 49.32
C ASP A 54 7.87 9.32 48.62
N VAL A 55 7.68 8.26 47.83
CA VAL A 55 6.45 7.99 47.07
C VAL A 55 5.58 6.98 47.83
N LYS A 56 4.38 7.43 48.25
CA LYS A 56 3.28 6.52 48.60
C LYS A 56 2.65 5.95 47.31
N PRO A 57 2.07 4.73 47.35
CA PRO A 57 1.25 4.26 46.24
C PRO A 57 -0.05 5.08 46.19
N GLU A 58 -0.36 5.64 45.03
CA GLU A 58 -1.70 6.17 44.70
C GLU A 58 -2.34 5.33 43.59
N ASP A 59 -3.66 5.20 43.65
CA ASP A 59 -4.43 4.32 42.77
C ASP A 59 -4.67 4.92 41.37
N GLY A 60 -4.22 4.18 40.35
CA GLY A 60 -4.99 3.93 39.14
C GLY A 60 -5.50 5.10 38.31
N LYS A 61 -4.72 5.49 37.29
CA LYS A 61 -5.24 5.60 35.91
C LYS A 61 -4.11 5.56 34.87
N PRO A 62 -4.16 4.69 33.85
CA PRO A 62 -3.30 4.83 32.68
C PRO A 62 -3.74 6.07 31.89
N GLY A 63 -2.79 6.97 31.61
CA GLY A 63 -3.03 8.14 30.77
C GLY A 63 -3.22 7.71 29.31
N SER A 64 -4.46 7.67 28.83
CA SER A 64 -4.73 7.50 27.41
C SER A 64 -4.36 8.80 26.68
N GLU A 65 -3.13 8.87 26.15
CA GLU A 65 -2.73 9.90 25.19
C GLU A 65 -3.49 9.65 23.87
N ALA A 66 -4.73 10.13 23.83
CA ALA A 66 -5.66 9.85 22.76
C ALA A 66 -5.13 10.43 21.44
N ALA A 67 -4.88 9.55 20.47
CA ALA A 67 -4.43 9.94 19.14
C ALA A 67 -5.33 11.04 18.58
N SER A 68 -4.74 12.21 18.28
CA SER A 68 -5.48 13.36 17.80
C SER A 68 -5.92 13.11 16.36
N ILE A 69 -7.10 12.50 16.19
CA ILE A 69 -7.73 12.27 14.90
C ILE A 69 -7.94 13.64 14.25
N LYS A 70 -7.14 13.93 13.21
CA LYS A 70 -7.30 15.14 12.41
C LYS A 70 -8.70 15.12 11.83
N LYS A 71 -9.44 16.23 11.99
CA LYS A 71 -10.75 16.39 11.37
C LYS A 71 -10.66 16.12 9.88
N ASP A 72 -11.66 15.43 9.34
CA ASP A 72 -11.72 15.04 7.94
C ASP A 72 -11.53 16.27 7.05
N GLY A 73 -10.53 16.20 6.17
CA GLY A 73 -10.39 17.16 5.06
C GLY A 73 -11.53 16.97 4.05
N PRO A 74 -11.69 17.89 3.09
CA PRO A 74 -12.54 17.62 1.93
C PRO A 74 -12.07 16.32 1.26
N ALA A 75 -13.01 15.42 0.97
CA ALA A 75 -12.71 14.16 0.32
C ALA A 75 -11.95 14.40 -1.00
N PRO A 76 -10.91 13.59 -1.32
CA PRO A 76 -10.13 13.80 -2.53
C PRO A 76 -11.04 13.70 -3.76
N SER A 77 -10.83 14.60 -4.72
CA SER A 77 -11.57 14.58 -6.00
C SER A 77 -11.40 13.21 -6.69
N PRO A 78 -12.47 12.66 -7.30
CA PRO A 78 -12.36 11.39 -8.01
C PRO A 78 -11.27 11.43 -9.08
N ILE A 79 -10.43 10.39 -9.12
CA ILE A 79 -9.44 10.23 -10.19
C ILE A 79 -10.13 9.55 -11.37
N ASP A 80 -10.03 10.19 -12.53
CA ASP A 80 -10.31 9.61 -13.84
C ASP A 80 -8.96 9.17 -14.43
N LEU A 81 -8.84 7.89 -14.81
CA LEU A 81 -7.59 7.31 -15.29
C LEU A 81 -7.72 6.94 -16.77
N THR A 82 -6.71 7.26 -17.57
CA THR A 82 -6.54 6.68 -18.90
C THR A 82 -5.81 5.33 -18.81
N GLU A 83 -5.84 4.54 -19.88
CA GLU A 83 -5.01 3.31 -19.95
C GLU A 83 -3.50 3.66 -19.90
N GLN A 84 -3.08 4.85 -20.35
CA GLN A 84 -1.67 5.30 -20.28
C GLN A 84 -1.22 5.58 -18.84
N ASP A 85 -2.12 6.09 -17.99
CA ASP A 85 -1.82 6.27 -16.56
C ASP A 85 -1.61 4.91 -15.89
N VAL A 86 -2.37 3.88 -16.29
CA VAL A 86 -2.23 2.51 -15.75
C VAL A 86 -0.88 1.90 -16.10
N ASP A 87 -0.40 2.04 -17.33
CA ASP A 87 0.94 1.56 -17.70
C ASP A 87 2.03 2.24 -16.85
N VAL A 88 1.96 3.57 -16.67
CA VAL A 88 2.88 4.34 -15.81
C VAL A 88 2.79 3.91 -14.34
N ILE A 89 1.59 3.61 -13.84
CA ILE A 89 1.34 3.09 -12.48
C ILE A 89 1.95 1.70 -12.28
N LEU A 90 1.82 0.80 -13.26
CA LEU A 90 2.29 -0.59 -13.16
C LEU A 90 3.82 -0.72 -13.32
N ASP A 91 4.43 0.14 -14.15
CA ASP A 91 5.90 0.21 -14.33
C ASP A 91 6.62 1.05 -13.28
N ASN A 92 5.90 1.69 -12.34
CA ASN A 92 6.40 2.72 -11.44
C ASN A 92 7.52 2.22 -10.50
N LYS A 93 8.78 2.38 -10.93
CA LYS A 93 9.98 2.13 -10.12
C LYS A 93 10.39 3.42 -9.42
N SER A 94 10.58 3.35 -8.10
CA SER A 94 11.15 4.48 -7.36
C SER A 94 12.54 4.85 -7.90
N HIS A 95 12.70 6.13 -8.21
CA HIS A 95 13.99 6.74 -8.56
C HIS A 95 14.69 7.36 -7.33
N GLU A 96 14.13 7.22 -6.13
CA GLU A 96 14.79 7.64 -4.88
C GLU A 96 15.95 6.68 -4.55
N ASP A 97 17.04 7.21 -3.99
CA ASP A 97 18.22 6.41 -3.63
C ASP A 97 17.94 5.45 -2.47
N ASN A 98 18.77 4.40 -2.35
CA ASN A 98 18.55 3.36 -1.35
C ASN A 98 18.64 3.87 0.11
N GLU A 99 19.43 4.91 0.41
CA GLU A 99 19.45 5.49 1.76
C GLU A 99 18.13 6.22 2.06
N THR A 100 17.65 7.05 1.14
CA THR A 100 16.37 7.75 1.24
C THR A 100 15.22 6.76 1.39
N ARG A 101 15.20 5.68 0.59
CA ARG A 101 14.20 4.61 0.67
C ARG A 101 14.22 3.88 2.01
N LEU A 102 15.41 3.62 2.59
CA LEU A 102 15.53 2.98 3.91
C LEU A 102 15.05 3.85 5.09
N ARG A 103 14.89 5.18 4.92
CA ARG A 103 14.49 6.09 6.03
C ARG A 103 13.09 5.86 6.57
N VAL A 104 12.19 5.20 5.84
CA VAL A 104 10.85 4.86 6.35
C VAL A 104 10.92 3.85 7.52
N PHE A 105 12.05 3.15 7.66
CA PHE A 105 12.35 2.23 8.76
C PHE A 105 13.12 2.87 9.92
N GLU A 106 13.27 4.20 9.99
CA GLU A 106 13.79 4.86 11.22
C GLU A 106 12.71 4.99 12.30
N PRO A 107 13.03 5.02 13.60
CA PRO A 107 12.02 5.11 14.67
C PRO A 107 11.07 6.30 14.50
N GLY A 108 9.76 6.06 14.71
CA GLY A 108 8.71 7.07 14.52
C GLY A 108 8.28 7.32 13.07
N MET A 109 8.95 6.74 12.07
CA MET A 109 8.62 6.93 10.66
C MET A 109 7.53 5.96 10.19
N TRP A 110 6.61 6.47 9.37
CA TRP A 110 5.52 5.70 8.75
C TRP A 110 6.05 5.02 7.48
N LEU A 111 5.61 3.80 7.20
CA LEU A 111 5.93 3.13 5.93
C LEU A 111 5.18 3.78 4.76
N ASN A 112 5.84 3.79 3.59
CA ASN A 112 5.27 4.21 2.32
C ASN A 112 4.86 3.02 1.45
N ASP A 113 4.16 3.31 0.37
CA ASP A 113 3.67 2.36 -0.63
C ASP A 113 4.78 1.44 -1.16
N ASP A 114 5.95 2.00 -1.51
CA ASP A 114 7.09 1.23 -2.04
C ASP A 114 7.63 0.18 -1.04
N ALA A 115 7.76 0.54 0.24
CA ALA A 115 8.16 -0.42 1.29
C ALA A 115 7.13 -1.53 1.50
N ILE A 116 5.84 -1.18 1.51
CA ILE A 116 4.73 -2.14 1.62
C ILE A 116 4.72 -3.09 0.40
N ASP A 117 4.76 -2.54 -0.82
CA ASP A 117 4.62 -3.32 -2.05
C ASP A 117 5.83 -4.19 -2.40
N VAL A 118 7.06 -3.72 -2.12
CA VAL A 118 8.28 -4.52 -2.34
C VAL A 118 8.29 -5.76 -1.44
N ILE A 119 7.92 -5.60 -0.17
CA ILE A 119 7.96 -6.70 0.81
C ILE A 119 6.75 -7.64 0.64
N ILE A 120 5.55 -7.11 0.42
CA ILE A 120 4.36 -7.96 0.16
C ILE A 120 4.52 -8.75 -1.14
N ARG A 121 5.19 -8.20 -2.16
CA ARG A 121 5.59 -8.95 -3.36
C ARG A 121 6.44 -10.17 -3.01
N GLU A 122 7.52 -9.99 -2.25
CA GLU A 122 8.37 -11.09 -1.77
C GLU A 122 7.57 -12.13 -0.96
N PHE A 123 6.68 -11.67 -0.07
CA PHE A 123 5.88 -12.58 0.76
C PHE A 123 4.88 -13.40 -0.06
N SER A 124 4.18 -12.79 -1.03
CA SER A 124 3.30 -13.50 -1.96
C SER A 124 4.06 -14.48 -2.86
N ALA A 125 5.32 -14.19 -3.23
CA ALA A 125 6.11 -15.05 -4.11
C ALA A 125 6.53 -16.39 -3.49
N ARG A 126 6.34 -16.58 -2.17
CA ARG A 126 6.68 -17.82 -1.44
C ARG A 126 5.74 -18.98 -1.74
N ASP A 127 4.48 -18.70 -2.10
CA ASP A 127 3.46 -19.70 -2.37
C ASP A 127 2.58 -19.22 -3.53
N ILE A 128 2.63 -19.96 -4.65
CA ILE A 128 2.02 -19.61 -5.94
C ILE A 128 0.49 -19.38 -5.88
N ARG A 129 -0.16 -19.77 -4.78
CA ARG A 129 -1.58 -19.54 -4.53
C ARG A 129 -1.91 -18.09 -4.17
N PHE A 130 -0.94 -17.27 -3.75
CA PHE A 130 -1.15 -15.87 -3.39
C PHE A 130 -1.06 -14.93 -4.59
N GLY A 131 -2.20 -14.39 -4.99
CA GLY A 131 -2.28 -13.12 -5.71
C GLY A 131 -1.96 -11.92 -4.82
N ARG A 132 -1.70 -10.75 -5.43
CA ARG A 132 -1.59 -9.48 -4.70
C ARG A 132 -2.24 -8.31 -5.43
N VAL A 133 -3.01 -7.52 -4.70
CA VAL A 133 -3.36 -6.14 -5.05
C VAL A 133 -2.27 -5.25 -4.45
N SER A 134 -1.73 -4.28 -5.20
CA SER A 134 -0.75 -3.34 -4.65
C SER A 134 -1.40 -2.25 -3.81
N SER A 135 -0.62 -1.60 -2.95
CA SER A 135 -1.10 -0.45 -2.19
C SER A 135 -1.51 0.73 -3.08
N THR A 136 -0.79 0.91 -4.20
CA THR A 136 -1.14 1.89 -5.24
C THR A 136 -2.48 1.57 -5.90
N GLU A 137 -2.74 0.29 -6.19
CA GLU A 137 -4.04 -0.15 -6.72
C GLU A 137 -5.17 0.03 -5.70
N SER A 138 -4.94 -0.23 -4.41
CA SER A 138 -5.92 0.07 -3.35
C SER A 138 -6.23 1.57 -3.28
N THR A 139 -5.23 2.44 -3.49
CA THR A 139 -5.40 3.90 -3.52
C THR A 139 -6.19 4.35 -4.75
N ILE A 140 -6.01 3.70 -5.90
CA ILE A 140 -6.82 3.93 -7.10
C ILE A 140 -8.27 3.52 -6.85
N LEU A 141 -8.49 2.32 -6.31
CA LEU A 141 -9.82 1.83 -5.92
C LEU A 141 -10.52 2.75 -4.91
N GLN A 142 -9.77 3.37 -3.98
CA GLN A 142 -10.33 4.33 -3.02
C GLN A 142 -10.76 5.65 -3.68
N ARG A 143 -10.11 6.05 -4.78
CA ARG A 143 -10.29 7.37 -5.43
C ARG A 143 -11.06 7.32 -6.75
N SER A 144 -11.28 6.15 -7.33
CA SER A 144 -12.03 5.95 -8.56
C SER A 144 -13.32 5.19 -8.25
N GLN A 145 -14.45 5.66 -8.77
CA GLN A 145 -15.68 4.86 -8.79
C GLN A 145 -15.42 3.60 -9.62
N SER A 146 -15.83 2.42 -9.13
CA SER A 146 -15.46 1.12 -9.74
C SER A 146 -15.83 0.99 -11.23
N GLU A 147 -16.90 1.65 -11.67
CA GLU A 147 -17.31 1.75 -13.08
C GLU A 147 -16.28 2.44 -14.00
N ARG A 148 -15.48 3.37 -13.45
CA ARG A 148 -14.49 4.18 -14.19
C ARG A 148 -13.11 3.55 -14.28
N ILE A 149 -12.92 2.36 -13.70
CA ILE A 149 -11.59 1.74 -13.67
C ILE A 149 -11.20 1.27 -15.09
N PRO A 150 -9.98 1.56 -15.59
CA PRO A 150 -9.56 1.19 -16.94
C PRO A 150 -9.64 -0.31 -17.23
N ALA A 151 -9.74 -0.66 -18.52
CA ALA A 151 -9.90 -2.03 -18.97
C ALA A 151 -8.67 -2.89 -18.67
N ALA A 152 -7.45 -2.34 -18.77
CA ALA A 152 -6.23 -3.03 -18.37
C ALA A 152 -6.25 -3.40 -16.87
N LEU A 153 -6.66 -2.47 -16.00
CA LEU A 153 -6.67 -2.71 -14.55
C LEU A 153 -7.77 -3.69 -14.15
N ARG A 154 -8.98 -3.60 -14.73
CA ARG A 154 -10.03 -4.63 -14.56
C ARG A 154 -9.59 -6.00 -15.07
N LYS A 155 -8.83 -6.08 -16.17
CA LYS A 155 -8.25 -7.35 -16.66
C LYS A 155 -7.22 -7.92 -15.68
N ARG A 156 -6.37 -7.07 -15.09
CA ARG A 156 -5.41 -7.49 -14.03
C ARG A 156 -6.16 -8.01 -12.80
N PHE A 157 -7.15 -7.28 -12.28
CA PHE A 157 -7.96 -7.72 -11.14
C PHE A 157 -8.66 -9.06 -11.42
N ARG A 158 -9.17 -9.29 -12.63
CA ARG A 158 -9.73 -10.60 -13.01
C ARG A 158 -8.70 -11.75 -13.04
N SER A 159 -7.41 -11.48 -13.21
CA SER A 159 -6.37 -12.51 -13.01
C SER A 159 -6.10 -12.86 -11.54
N LEU A 160 -6.60 -12.05 -10.59
CA LEU A 160 -6.67 -12.37 -9.16
C LEU A 160 -7.99 -13.09 -8.78
N ALA A 161 -8.95 -13.23 -9.71
CA ALA A 161 -10.16 -14.02 -9.50
C ALA A 161 -9.87 -15.52 -9.37
N VAL A 162 -8.74 -15.96 -9.94
CA VAL A 162 -8.35 -17.37 -10.10
C VAL A 162 -7.23 -17.81 -9.14
N THR A 163 -6.82 -16.94 -8.22
CA THR A 163 -5.87 -17.27 -7.15
C THR A 163 -6.63 -17.64 -5.89
N ASP A 164 -6.35 -18.81 -5.31
CA ASP A 164 -7.00 -19.30 -4.07
C ASP A 164 -6.91 -18.29 -2.93
N LEU A 165 -5.81 -17.54 -2.86
CA LEU A 165 -5.51 -16.58 -1.83
C LEU A 165 -5.12 -15.24 -2.47
N TRP A 166 -5.44 -14.11 -1.84
CA TRP A 166 -4.88 -12.82 -2.24
C TRP A 166 -4.58 -11.91 -1.06
N LEU A 167 -3.50 -11.13 -1.17
CA LEU A 167 -3.14 -10.06 -0.23
C LEU A 167 -3.56 -8.70 -0.79
N MET A 168 -4.18 -7.86 0.03
CA MET A 168 -4.51 -6.48 -0.30
C MET A 168 -4.21 -5.56 0.91
N PRO A 169 -3.04 -4.92 0.97
CA PRO A 169 -2.83 -3.80 1.88
C PRO A 169 -3.73 -2.64 1.46
N VAL A 170 -4.33 -1.94 2.43
CA VAL A 170 -5.14 -0.74 2.19
C VAL A 170 -4.68 0.35 3.14
N CYS A 171 -4.41 1.55 2.60
CA CYS A 171 -4.14 2.74 3.38
C CYS A 171 -5.34 3.69 3.29
N ASP A 172 -5.85 4.15 4.44
CA ASP A 172 -6.82 5.24 4.49
C ASP A 172 -6.44 6.25 5.58
N SER A 173 -6.38 7.53 5.19
CA SER A 173 -5.99 8.64 6.08
C SER A 173 -4.64 8.43 6.80
N GLY A 174 -3.77 7.60 6.21
CA GLY A 174 -2.47 7.19 6.73
C GLY A 174 -2.48 5.86 7.49
N HIS A 175 -3.63 5.37 7.95
CA HIS A 175 -3.72 4.08 8.65
C HIS A 175 -3.66 2.92 7.66
N TRP A 176 -2.78 1.96 7.94
CA TRP A 176 -2.57 0.76 7.12
C TRP A 176 -3.27 -0.46 7.74
N VAL A 177 -4.04 -1.18 6.93
CA VAL A 177 -4.63 -2.49 7.26
C VAL A 177 -4.29 -3.52 6.18
N LEU A 178 -4.47 -4.80 6.49
CA LEU A 178 -4.33 -5.90 5.53
C LEU A 178 -5.66 -6.65 5.40
N PHE A 179 -6.09 -6.83 4.16
CA PHE A 179 -7.09 -7.85 3.82
C PHE A 179 -6.41 -9.08 3.22
N VAL A 180 -6.91 -10.26 3.59
CA VAL A 180 -6.54 -11.53 2.96
C VAL A 180 -7.82 -12.22 2.50
N GLY A 181 -8.01 -12.37 1.19
CA GLY A 181 -9.12 -13.15 0.65
C GLY A 181 -8.78 -14.62 0.48
N HIS A 182 -9.79 -15.46 0.67
CA HIS A 182 -9.77 -16.90 0.42
C HIS A 182 -10.83 -17.19 -0.66
N GLY A 183 -10.42 -17.10 -1.92
CA GLY A 183 -11.29 -17.22 -3.10
C GLY A 183 -12.51 -16.28 -3.04
N MET A 184 -13.70 -16.86 -3.18
CA MET A 184 -14.99 -16.18 -2.97
C MET A 184 -15.57 -16.39 -1.55
N ASP A 185 -14.97 -17.26 -0.73
CA ASP A 185 -15.62 -17.81 0.46
C ASP A 185 -15.56 -16.86 1.66
N THR A 186 -14.37 -16.32 1.96
CA THR A 186 -14.14 -15.46 3.12
C THR A 186 -13.04 -14.43 2.86
N ILE A 187 -13.08 -13.33 3.63
CA ILE A 187 -12.04 -12.30 3.64
C ILE A 187 -11.68 -12.00 5.08
N ASP A 188 -10.39 -11.97 5.39
CA ASP A 188 -9.85 -11.69 6.70
C ASP A 188 -9.41 -10.23 6.77
N TYR A 189 -9.90 -9.48 7.75
CA TYR A 189 -9.52 -8.10 8.05
C TYR A 189 -8.57 -8.06 9.24
N PHE A 190 -7.32 -7.65 8.99
CA PHE A 190 -6.28 -7.50 10.01
C PHE A 190 -6.03 -6.02 10.29
N ASP A 191 -6.29 -5.60 11.53
CA ASP A 191 -6.16 -4.22 12.00
C ASP A 191 -5.45 -4.17 13.35
N SER A 192 -4.32 -3.47 13.39
CA SER A 192 -3.48 -3.31 14.57
C SER A 192 -3.88 -2.12 15.43
N LEU A 193 -4.80 -1.26 14.99
CA LEU A 193 -5.28 -0.09 15.71
C LEU A 193 -6.80 -0.02 15.62
N LEU A 194 -7.48 -0.83 16.44
CA LEU A 194 -8.94 -0.96 16.47
C LEU A 194 -9.66 0.37 16.84
N VAL A 195 -9.85 1.23 15.85
CA VAL A 195 -10.52 2.53 15.93
C VAL A 195 -11.74 2.54 15.03
N ASN A 196 -12.87 3.00 15.57
CA ASN A 196 -14.17 2.99 14.89
C ASN A 196 -14.14 3.75 13.55
N GLY A 197 -14.74 3.15 12.52
CA GLY A 197 -14.97 3.77 11.21
C GLY A 197 -13.98 3.40 10.11
N TYR A 198 -12.72 3.05 10.43
CA TYR A 198 -11.73 2.65 9.43
C TYR A 198 -12.18 1.43 8.62
N LYS A 199 -12.57 0.34 9.30
CA LYS A 199 -13.07 -0.89 8.65
C LYS A 199 -14.13 -0.58 7.59
N THR A 200 -15.15 0.22 7.90
CA THR A 200 -16.26 0.51 6.98
C THR A 200 -15.78 1.21 5.70
N ARG A 201 -14.83 2.15 5.79
CA ARG A 201 -14.28 2.83 4.61
C ARG A 201 -13.34 1.92 3.81
N MET A 202 -12.50 1.15 4.50
CA MET A 202 -11.54 0.23 3.87
C MET A 202 -12.24 -0.98 3.21
N VAL A 203 -13.33 -1.48 3.79
CA VAL A 203 -14.19 -2.54 3.18
C VAL A 203 -14.85 -2.05 1.90
N ALA A 204 -15.17 -0.75 1.75
CA ALA A 204 -15.68 -0.23 0.49
C ALA A 204 -14.66 -0.37 -0.66
N VAL A 205 -13.37 -0.10 -0.40
CA VAL A 205 -12.26 -0.28 -1.36
C VAL A 205 -12.14 -1.73 -1.81
N VAL A 206 -12.26 -2.67 -0.87
CA VAL A 206 -12.26 -4.11 -1.17
C VAL A 206 -13.50 -4.50 -1.99
N ASN A 207 -14.69 -4.00 -1.63
CA ASN A 207 -15.91 -4.31 -2.38
C ASN A 207 -15.85 -3.79 -3.82
N ASP A 208 -15.25 -2.63 -4.06
CA ASP A 208 -15.05 -2.10 -5.42
C ASP A 208 -13.97 -2.85 -6.22
N PHE A 209 -12.97 -3.44 -5.54
CA PHE A 209 -12.09 -4.44 -6.15
C PHE A 209 -12.90 -5.67 -6.58
N LEU A 210 -13.65 -6.28 -5.68
CA LEU A 210 -14.41 -7.50 -5.96
C LEU A 210 -15.47 -7.30 -7.07
N ARG A 211 -16.09 -6.12 -7.17
CA ARG A 211 -16.99 -5.78 -8.29
C ARG A 211 -16.27 -5.76 -9.65
N CYS A 212 -15.00 -5.36 -9.70
CA CYS A 212 -14.18 -5.44 -10.91
C CYS A 212 -13.81 -6.88 -11.28
N VAL A 213 -13.59 -7.72 -10.25
CA VAL A 213 -13.20 -9.14 -10.35
C VAL A 213 -14.39 -10.01 -10.79
N TRP A 214 -15.50 -9.97 -10.06
CA TRP A 214 -16.65 -10.89 -10.22
C TRP A 214 -17.90 -10.24 -10.85
N GLY A 215 -18.03 -8.91 -10.83
CA GLY A 215 -19.20 -8.18 -11.34
C GLY A 215 -19.98 -7.42 -10.26
N THR A 216 -20.86 -6.52 -10.68
CA THR A 216 -21.65 -5.65 -9.78
C THR A 216 -22.71 -6.40 -8.98
N ASP A 217 -23.26 -7.46 -9.56
CA ASP A 217 -24.50 -8.10 -9.11
C ASP A 217 -24.24 -9.29 -8.16
N VAL A 218 -22.98 -9.53 -7.82
CA VAL A 218 -22.52 -10.64 -6.98
C VAL A 218 -22.62 -10.26 -5.51
N ALA A 219 -23.20 -11.16 -4.70
CA ALA A 219 -23.20 -11.02 -3.24
C ALA A 219 -21.75 -11.19 -2.72
N LEU A 220 -21.21 -10.13 -2.11
CA LEU A 220 -19.83 -10.10 -1.63
C LEU A 220 -19.74 -10.62 -0.17
N PRO A 221 -18.68 -11.38 0.19
CA PRO A 221 -18.47 -11.83 1.56
C PRO A 221 -18.06 -10.67 2.47
N GLU A 222 -18.75 -10.49 3.61
CA GLU A 222 -18.39 -9.49 4.62
C GLU A 222 -17.07 -9.87 5.33
N PRO A 223 -16.03 -9.01 5.33
CA PRO A 223 -14.74 -9.39 5.91
C PRO A 223 -14.78 -9.65 7.42
N ARG A 224 -14.35 -10.83 7.86
CA ARG A 224 -14.24 -11.18 9.29
C ARG A 224 -13.02 -10.49 9.92
N THR A 225 -13.20 -9.83 11.06
CA THR A 225 -12.07 -9.27 11.81
C THR A 225 -11.25 -10.39 12.45
N VAL A 226 -9.95 -10.45 12.13
CA VAL A 226 -9.01 -11.41 12.72
C VAL A 226 -8.19 -10.72 13.81
N MET A 227 -8.16 -11.34 15.00
CA MET A 227 -7.38 -10.81 16.13
C MET A 227 -5.88 -10.87 15.81
N CYS A 228 -5.22 -9.72 15.81
CA CYS A 228 -3.79 -9.59 15.60
C CYS A 228 -3.13 -8.72 16.69
N HIS A 229 -1.81 -8.73 16.78
CA HIS A 229 -1.08 -7.93 17.77
C HIS A 229 -1.34 -6.44 17.51
N GLN A 230 -1.84 -5.74 18.54
CA GLN A 230 -2.14 -4.31 18.45
C GLN A 230 -0.86 -3.49 18.55
N GLN A 231 -0.81 -2.37 17.84
CA GLN A 231 0.34 -1.46 17.85
C GLN A 231 0.31 -0.55 19.09
N PRO A 232 1.46 -0.22 19.69
CA PRO A 232 1.52 0.63 20.89
C PRO A 232 1.55 2.15 20.58
N ASN A 233 1.48 2.56 19.31
CA ASN A 233 1.66 3.95 18.86
C ASN A 233 0.84 4.27 17.60
N GLY A 234 1.01 5.47 17.03
CA GLY A 234 0.27 5.91 15.84
C GLY A 234 0.87 5.59 14.47
N PHE A 235 2.10 5.05 14.38
CA PHE A 235 2.91 5.05 13.15
C PHE A 235 3.37 3.67 12.65
N ASP A 236 3.30 2.63 13.49
CA ASP A 236 3.76 1.27 13.14
C ASP A 236 2.72 0.40 12.38
N CYS A 237 1.56 0.95 12.01
CA CYS A 237 0.50 0.21 11.29
C CYS A 237 1.02 -0.51 10.03
N GLY A 238 1.92 0.12 9.27
CA GLY A 238 2.59 -0.52 8.13
C GLY A 238 3.43 -1.74 8.52
N LEU A 239 4.18 -1.69 9.62
CA LEU A 239 4.96 -2.83 10.12
C LEU A 239 4.04 -3.97 10.58
N HIS A 240 2.88 -3.67 11.15
CA HIS A 240 1.89 -4.68 11.53
C HIS A 240 1.19 -5.30 10.30
N VAL A 241 0.95 -4.52 9.23
CA VAL A 241 0.51 -5.06 7.93
C VAL A 241 1.53 -6.04 7.35
N LEU A 242 2.82 -5.67 7.33
CA LEU A 242 3.89 -6.58 6.93
C LEU A 242 3.93 -7.83 7.83
N ARG A 243 3.76 -7.67 9.14
CA ARG A 243 3.73 -8.77 10.12
C ARG A 243 2.61 -9.77 9.87
N ASN A 244 1.41 -9.28 9.59
CA ASN A 244 0.26 -10.15 9.32
C ASN A 244 0.43 -10.87 7.96
N ALA A 245 0.96 -10.19 6.94
CA ALA A 245 1.30 -10.81 5.65
C ALA A 245 2.43 -11.86 5.78
N ASP A 246 3.47 -11.58 6.57
CA ASP A 246 4.59 -12.50 6.81
C ASP A 246 4.15 -13.76 7.55
N ILE A 247 3.19 -13.64 8.49
CA ILE A 247 2.56 -14.79 9.17
C ILE A 247 1.72 -15.61 8.19
N VAL A 248 0.83 -14.97 7.43
CA VAL A 248 -0.15 -15.63 6.55
C VAL A 248 0.51 -16.35 5.37
N THR A 249 1.63 -15.83 4.85
CA THR A 249 2.35 -16.41 3.69
C THR A 249 3.37 -17.49 4.06
N ARG A 250 3.57 -17.81 5.35
CA ARG A 250 4.53 -18.83 5.76
C ARG A 250 3.93 -20.22 5.70
N HIS A 251 4.70 -21.16 5.15
CA HIS A 251 4.34 -22.57 5.18
C HIS A 251 4.20 -23.07 6.64
N PRO A 252 3.20 -23.93 6.93
CA PRO A 252 3.12 -24.65 8.20
C PRO A 252 4.43 -25.35 8.53
N GLY A 253 4.99 -25.10 9.72
CA GLY A 253 6.31 -25.60 10.13
C GLY A 253 7.46 -24.57 10.04
N SER A 254 7.22 -23.35 9.55
CA SER A 254 8.20 -22.24 9.67
C SER A 254 8.42 -21.87 11.15
N HIS A 255 9.46 -22.41 11.78
CA HIS A 255 9.87 -22.10 13.17
C HIS A 255 10.44 -20.68 13.38
N HIS A 256 10.55 -19.86 12.34
CA HIS A 256 11.06 -18.49 12.45
C HIS A 256 10.06 -17.59 13.20
N ILE A 257 10.49 -17.05 14.34
CA ILE A 257 9.71 -16.15 15.18
C ILE A 257 9.83 -14.73 14.63
N ILE A 258 8.74 -14.21 14.06
CA ILE A 258 8.66 -12.80 13.65
C ILE A 258 8.53 -11.94 14.92
N PRO A 259 9.35 -10.88 15.10
CA PRO A 259 9.36 -10.06 16.31
C PRO A 259 8.02 -9.47 16.73
N LEU A 260 7.95 -8.97 17.96
CA LEU A 260 6.76 -8.31 18.52
C LEU A 260 7.05 -6.85 18.95
N LEU A 261 8.27 -6.54 19.38
CA LEU A 261 8.60 -5.18 19.81
C LEU A 261 8.79 -4.26 18.59
N PRO A 262 8.32 -3.01 18.63
CA PRO A 262 8.44 -2.04 17.53
C PRO A 262 9.83 -1.96 16.89
N ASP A 263 10.88 -1.77 17.69
CA ASP A 263 12.24 -1.59 17.19
C ASP A 263 12.82 -2.86 16.55
N GLU A 264 12.50 -4.04 17.11
CA GLU A 264 12.88 -5.33 16.54
C GLU A 264 12.18 -5.59 15.21
N LEU A 265 10.87 -5.31 15.14
CA LEU A 265 10.03 -5.50 13.96
C LEU A 265 10.45 -4.54 12.83
N ARG A 266 10.79 -3.31 13.20
CA ARG A 266 11.32 -2.25 12.33
C ARG A 266 12.70 -2.62 11.77
N ALA A 267 13.63 -3.08 12.62
CA ALA A 267 14.95 -3.56 12.19
C ALA A 267 14.84 -4.81 11.28
N TYR A 268 13.95 -5.74 11.61
CA TYR A 268 13.69 -6.94 10.83
C TYR A 268 13.17 -6.63 9.42
N TYR A 269 12.15 -5.77 9.28
CA TYR A 269 11.69 -5.40 7.94
C TYR A 269 12.63 -4.47 7.19
N LYS A 270 13.48 -3.70 7.89
CA LYS A 270 14.58 -2.94 7.25
C LYS A 270 15.59 -3.87 6.57
N ASP A 271 16.01 -4.95 7.22
CA ASP A 271 16.88 -5.99 6.61
C ASP A 271 16.19 -6.69 5.43
N VAL A 272 14.94 -7.13 5.60
CA VAL A 272 14.16 -7.78 4.52
C VAL A 272 14.06 -6.86 3.30
N TYR A 273 13.72 -5.59 3.49
CA TYR A 273 13.65 -4.59 2.43
C TYR A 273 15.01 -4.33 1.79
N GLN A 274 16.06 -4.13 2.60
CA GLN A 274 17.42 -3.87 2.11
C GLN A 274 17.98 -5.01 1.24
N ARG A 275 17.55 -6.26 1.48
CA ARG A 275 17.88 -7.43 0.64
C ARG A 275 17.03 -7.56 -0.64
N LEU A 276 16.09 -6.65 -0.87
CA LEU A 276 15.19 -6.59 -2.04
C LEU A 276 15.42 -5.32 -2.91
N LEU A 277 16.47 -4.54 -2.63
CA LEU A 277 16.89 -3.34 -3.36
C LEU A 277 18.04 -3.61 -4.34
#